data_AF-A0A8D2DIS9-F1
#
_entry.id   AF-A0A8D2DIS9-F1
#
_cell.length_a   1.000
_cell.length_b   1.000
_cell.length_c   1.000
_cell.angle_alpha   90.00
_cell.angle_beta   90.00
_cell.angle_gamma   90.00
#
_symmetry.space_group_name_H-M   'P 1'
#
loop_
_entity.id
_entity.type
_entity.pdbx_description
1 polymer ?
#
loop_
_entity_poly.entity_id
_entity_poly.type
_entity_poly.pdbx_seq_one_letter_code
_entity_poly.pdbx_strand_id
1 'polypeptide(L)'
;EQDMKNYRNLKMASHHTQGHWSHKNILRLLENMENNVPHNDRETFKTTLSHLDWEKIAFNHFSAEMCKDKWVEMSSKMRKLRTLKELVLEAKECVKSPMKGKKWEKHPDFPKKPLTAYIRFFKEKRAQYLQVHPEMNNLALTKVLRVPRGIWRCFG
;
A
#
# COMPACT_ATOMS: atom_id res chain seq x y z
N GLU A 1 -14.30 -24.50 -20.69
CA GLU A 1 -13.96 -23.07 -20.49
C GLU A 1 -15.14 -22.23 -19.97
N GLN A 2 -16.37 -22.55 -20.39
CA GLN A 2 -17.60 -21.94 -19.88
C GLN A 2 -17.85 -22.25 -18.39
N ASP A 3 -17.47 -23.44 -17.90
CA ASP A 3 -17.64 -23.85 -16.49
C ASP A 3 -16.76 -23.06 -15.51
N MET A 4 -15.57 -22.64 -15.96
CA MET A 4 -14.63 -21.82 -15.19
C MET A 4 -15.08 -20.36 -15.06
N LYS A 5 -15.90 -19.86 -15.99
CA LYS A 5 -16.57 -18.55 -15.88
C LYS A 5 -17.78 -18.66 -14.95
N ASN A 6 -18.51 -19.78 -14.99
CA ASN A 6 -19.64 -20.03 -14.10
C ASN A 6 -19.20 -20.11 -12.63
N TYR A 7 -18.04 -20.73 -12.35
CA TYR A 7 -17.45 -20.78 -11.00
C TYR A 7 -17.04 -19.40 -10.46
N ARG A 8 -16.55 -18.48 -11.32
CA ARG A 8 -16.26 -17.09 -10.91
C ARG A 8 -17.54 -16.29 -10.66
N ASN A 9 -18.59 -16.50 -11.45
CA ASN A 9 -19.87 -15.81 -11.31
C ASN A 9 -20.66 -16.30 -10.08
N LEU A 10 -20.61 -17.60 -9.76
CA LEU A 10 -21.16 -18.17 -8.52
C LEU A 10 -20.45 -17.59 -7.28
N LYS A 11 -19.13 -17.36 -7.35
CA LYS A 11 -18.39 -16.70 -6.27
C LYS A 11 -18.74 -15.22 -6.13
N MET A 12 -19.08 -14.52 -7.22
CA MET A 12 -19.54 -13.14 -7.17
C MET A 12 -20.97 -12.98 -6.61
N ALA A 13 -21.81 -14.01 -6.70
CA ALA A 13 -23.21 -13.98 -6.23
C ALA A 13 -23.37 -14.22 -4.71
N SER A 14 -22.34 -14.74 -4.02
CA SER A 14 -22.41 -15.05 -2.57
C SER A 14 -22.02 -13.88 -1.64
N HIS A 15 -21.76 -12.69 -2.16
CA HIS A 15 -21.29 -11.54 -1.36
C HIS A 15 -22.41 -10.65 -0.76
N HIS A 16 -23.69 -11.02 -0.90
CA HIS A 16 -24.82 -10.15 -0.51
C HIS A 16 -25.49 -10.45 0.84
N THR A 17 -24.81 -11.11 1.77
CA THR A 17 -25.20 -11.11 3.19
C THR A 17 -24.03 -10.59 4.04
N GLN A 18 -23.56 -9.38 3.72
CA GLN A 18 -22.58 -8.69 4.54
C GLN A 18 -23.21 -8.31 5.89
N GLY A 19 -22.99 -9.17 6.89
CA GLY A 19 -22.84 -8.72 8.26
C GLY A 19 -21.85 -7.56 8.29
N HIS A 20 -22.26 -6.44 8.89
CA HIS A 20 -21.48 -5.21 8.94
C HIS A 20 -20.09 -5.46 9.55
N TRP A 21 -19.05 -5.51 8.72
CA TRP A 21 -17.66 -5.61 9.14
C TRP A 21 -17.20 -4.28 9.75
N SER A 22 -17.51 -4.11 11.03
CA SER A 22 -17.01 -2.97 11.80
C SER A 22 -15.49 -2.97 11.89
N HIS A 23 -14.91 -1.78 12.10
CA HIS A 23 -13.47 -1.62 12.35
C HIS A 23 -12.97 -2.58 13.44
N LYS A 24 -13.73 -2.74 14.53
CA LYS A 24 -13.43 -3.67 15.63
C LYS A 24 -13.38 -5.13 15.18
N ASN A 25 -14.33 -5.55 14.34
CA ASN A 25 -14.36 -6.93 13.81
C ASN A 25 -13.18 -7.19 12.88
N ILE A 26 -12.81 -6.21 12.05
CA ILE A 26 -11.64 -6.32 11.17
C ILE A 26 -10.36 -6.44 12.00
N LEU A 27 -10.19 -5.64 13.05
CA LEU A 27 -9.03 -5.76 13.93
C LEU A 27 -8.98 -7.12 14.64
N ARG A 28 -10.13 -7.64 15.08
CA ARG A 28 -10.22 -8.95 15.73
C ARG A 28 -9.83 -10.09 14.80
N LEU A 29 -10.25 -10.03 13.52
CA LEU A 29 -9.80 -10.97 12.49
C LEU A 29 -8.27 -10.97 12.38
N LEU A 30 -7.66 -9.78 12.30
CA LEU A 30 -6.21 -9.64 12.16
C LEU A 30 -5.43 -10.11 13.41
N GLU A 31 -5.97 -9.92 14.61
CA GLU A 31 -5.42 -10.48 15.85
C GLU A 31 -5.44 -12.00 15.84
N ASN A 32 -6.59 -12.60 15.48
CA ASN A 32 -6.72 -14.05 15.41
C ASN A 32 -5.76 -14.64 14.37
N MET A 33 -5.61 -13.98 13.21
CA MET A 33 -4.65 -14.42 12.20
C MET A 33 -3.21 -14.38 12.72
N GLU A 34 -2.78 -13.27 13.35
CA GLU A 34 -1.43 -13.14 13.91
C GLU A 34 -1.11 -14.24 14.94
N ASN A 35 -2.05 -14.55 15.82
CA ASN A 35 -1.88 -15.57 16.86
C ASN A 35 -1.80 -17.01 16.31
N ASN A 36 -2.33 -17.24 15.10
CA ASN A 36 -2.33 -18.54 14.45
C ASN A 36 -1.22 -18.69 13.38
N VAL A 37 -0.40 -17.64 13.14
CA VAL A 37 0.75 -17.76 12.23
C VAL A 37 1.89 -18.52 12.94
N PRO A 38 2.45 -19.59 12.35
CA PRO A 38 3.60 -20.26 12.92
C PRO A 38 4.80 -19.30 13.02
N HIS A 39 5.51 -19.34 14.15
CA HIS A 39 6.58 -18.41 14.49
C HIS A 39 7.74 -18.35 13.46
N ASN A 40 7.95 -19.43 12.69
CA ASN A 40 9.01 -19.54 11.70
C ASN A 40 8.47 -19.33 10.27
N ASP A 41 8.07 -18.10 9.94
CA ASP A 41 7.50 -17.73 8.63
C ASP A 41 8.64 -17.50 7.61
N ARG A 42 9.40 -18.56 7.29
CA ARG A 42 10.38 -18.58 6.18
C ARG A 42 9.72 -18.83 4.82
N GLU A 43 8.45 -19.22 4.84
CA GLU A 43 7.71 -19.60 3.66
C GLU A 43 7.02 -18.40 3.00
N THR A 44 6.60 -18.59 1.74
CA THR A 44 5.85 -17.55 1.05
C THR A 44 4.46 -17.40 1.68
N PHE A 45 3.93 -16.18 1.69
CA PHE A 45 2.59 -15.87 2.20
C PHE A 45 1.51 -16.87 1.74
N LYS A 46 1.56 -17.34 0.49
CA LYS A 46 0.57 -18.29 -0.04
C LYS A 46 0.62 -19.64 0.65
N THR A 47 1.82 -20.13 0.95
CA THR A 47 2.04 -21.42 1.61
C THR A 47 1.57 -21.33 3.07
N THR A 48 2.01 -20.30 3.79
CA THR A 48 1.58 -20.06 5.18
C THR A 48 0.06 -19.90 5.29
N LEU A 49 -0.57 -19.24 4.31
CA LEU A 49 -2.03 -19.06 4.27
C LEU A 49 -2.79 -20.37 4.02
N SER A 50 -2.22 -21.34 3.29
CA SER A 50 -2.86 -22.64 3.08
C SER A 50 -2.80 -23.55 4.29
N HIS A 51 -1.76 -23.41 5.13
CA HIS A 51 -1.63 -24.14 6.39
C HIS A 51 -2.40 -23.49 7.55
N LEU A 52 -2.95 -22.30 7.32
CA LEU A 52 -3.68 -21.55 8.33
C LEU A 52 -5.04 -22.20 8.62
N ASP A 53 -5.28 -22.49 9.89
CA ASP A 53 -6.53 -23.07 10.36
C ASP A 53 -7.61 -21.98 10.52
N TRP A 54 -8.49 -21.86 9.53
CA TRP A 54 -9.52 -20.84 9.48
C TRP A 54 -10.65 -21.07 10.50
N GLU A 55 -10.84 -22.30 10.98
CA GLU A 55 -11.83 -22.60 12.03
C GLU A 55 -11.41 -21.99 13.36
N LYS A 56 -10.10 -21.93 13.65
CA LYS A 56 -9.56 -21.24 14.83
C LYS A 56 -9.60 -19.72 14.73
N ILE A 57 -9.65 -19.20 13.50
CA ILE A 57 -9.70 -17.76 13.22
C ILE A 57 -11.12 -17.25 13.25
N ALA A 58 -12.09 -18.10 12.88
CA ALA A 58 -13.51 -17.81 12.96
C ALA A 58 -13.89 -17.28 14.35
N PHE A 59 -14.72 -16.25 14.39
CA PHE A 59 -15.09 -15.60 15.63
C PHE A 59 -16.46 -14.97 15.54
N ASN A 60 -17.15 -14.91 16.69
CA ASN A 60 -18.51 -14.38 16.80
C ASN A 60 -19.46 -15.06 15.79
N HIS A 61 -20.06 -14.28 14.90
CA HIS A 61 -20.99 -14.72 13.85
C HIS A 61 -20.31 -14.83 12.47
N PHE A 62 -18.99 -14.73 12.41
CA PHE A 62 -18.23 -14.86 11.17
C PHE A 62 -17.70 -16.29 11.06
N SER A 63 -18.16 -17.01 10.04
CA SER A 63 -17.63 -18.33 9.73
C SER A 63 -16.18 -18.26 9.22
N ALA A 64 -15.50 -19.40 9.21
CA ALA A 64 -14.16 -19.55 8.63
C ALA A 64 -14.10 -19.03 7.18
N GLU A 65 -15.13 -19.32 6.38
CA GLU A 65 -15.24 -18.84 4.99
C GLU A 65 -15.36 -17.31 4.91
N MET A 66 -16.19 -16.70 5.75
CA MET A 66 -16.34 -15.24 5.79
C MET A 66 -15.03 -14.55 6.17
N CYS A 67 -14.29 -15.11 7.13
CA CYS A 67 -12.98 -14.61 7.55
C CYS A 67 -11.95 -14.71 6.41
N LYS A 68 -11.94 -15.84 5.71
CA LYS A 68 -11.06 -16.09 4.55
C LYS A 68 -11.35 -15.12 3.41
N ASP A 69 -12.62 -14.96 3.04
CA ASP A 69 -13.02 -14.06 1.97
C ASP A 69 -12.69 -12.61 2.32
N LYS A 70 -12.91 -12.20 3.58
CA LYS A 70 -12.53 -10.85 4.02
C LYS A 70 -11.03 -10.62 3.95
N TRP A 71 -10.23 -11.61 4.35
CA TRP A 71 -8.78 -11.53 4.22
C TRP A 71 -8.32 -11.45 2.76
N VAL A 72 -8.93 -12.21 1.85
CA VAL A 72 -8.61 -12.15 0.41
C VAL A 72 -8.94 -10.78 -0.17
N GLU A 73 -10.08 -10.20 0.20
CA GLU A 73 -10.47 -8.83 -0.17
C GLU A 73 -9.43 -7.80 0.30
N MET A 74 -9.00 -7.89 1.57
CA MET A 74 -8.02 -6.97 2.15
C MET A 74 -6.62 -7.12 1.55
N SER A 75 -6.12 -8.36 1.46
CA SER A 75 -4.79 -8.66 0.94
C SER A 75 -4.65 -8.41 -0.56
N SER A 76 -5.76 -8.35 -1.31
CA SER A 76 -5.74 -7.97 -2.74
C SER A 76 -5.12 -6.59 -2.99
N LYS A 77 -5.27 -5.66 -2.03
CA LYS A 77 -4.76 -4.28 -2.09
C LYS A 77 -3.32 -4.15 -1.56
N MET A 78 -2.71 -5.25 -1.10
CA MET A 78 -1.37 -5.28 -0.49
C MET A 78 -0.34 -5.95 -1.42
N ARG A 79 0.95 -5.66 -1.24
CA ARG A 79 2.03 -6.29 -2.02
C ARG A 79 2.33 -7.69 -1.49
N LYS A 80 2.11 -8.74 -2.31
CA LYS A 80 2.22 -10.17 -1.95
C LYS A 80 3.65 -10.72 -1.81
N LEU A 81 4.67 -9.86 -1.80
CA LEU A 81 6.10 -10.21 -1.73
C LEU A 81 6.62 -10.24 -0.28
N ARG A 82 5.75 -10.53 0.68
CA ARG A 82 5.99 -10.43 2.12
C ARG A 82 5.53 -11.70 2.82
N THR A 83 5.99 -11.90 4.06
CA THR A 83 5.52 -12.97 4.96
C THR A 83 4.07 -12.71 5.39
N LEU A 84 3.35 -13.74 5.85
CA LEU A 84 1.96 -13.58 6.30
C LEU A 84 1.87 -12.63 7.48
N LYS A 85 2.83 -12.74 8.42
CA LYS A 85 2.92 -11.86 9.59
C LYS A 85 3.07 -10.39 9.22
N GLU A 86 3.94 -10.06 8.26
CA GLU A 86 4.12 -8.69 7.78
C GLU A 86 2.85 -8.13 7.14
N LEU A 87 2.13 -8.95 6.37
CA LEU A 87 0.86 -8.53 5.75
C LEU A 87 -0.23 -8.28 6.79
N VAL A 88 -0.29 -9.09 7.85
CA VAL A 88 -1.25 -8.90 8.95
C VAL A 88 -0.94 -7.61 9.72
N LEU A 89 0.33 -7.34 10.02
CA LEU A 89 0.74 -6.07 10.65
C LEU A 89 0.44 -4.86 9.76
N GLU A 90 0.75 -4.97 8.46
CA GLU A 90 0.43 -3.95 7.46
C GLU A 90 -1.07 -3.68 7.38
N ALA A 91 -1.90 -4.72 7.48
CA ALA A 91 -3.34 -4.62 7.52
C ALA A 91 -3.84 -3.91 8.79
N LYS A 92 -3.26 -4.21 9.96
CA LYS A 92 -3.62 -3.58 11.24
C LYS A 92 -3.37 -2.07 11.20
N GLU A 93 -2.23 -1.65 10.65
CA GLU A 93 -1.89 -0.24 10.48
C GLU A 93 -2.81 0.47 9.48
N CYS A 94 -3.16 -0.16 8.35
CA CYS A 94 -4.12 0.39 7.41
C CYS A 94 -5.50 0.64 8.03
N VAL A 95 -5.93 -0.26 8.92
CA VAL A 95 -7.23 -0.18 9.59
C VAL A 95 -7.20 0.92 10.66
N LYS A 96 -6.16 0.99 11.49
CA LYS A 96 -5.97 2.03 12.52
C LYS A 96 -5.78 3.44 11.94
N SER A 97 -5.09 3.57 10.79
CA SER A 97 -4.80 4.88 10.17
C SER A 97 -5.08 4.89 8.66
N PRO A 98 -6.34 5.09 8.24
CA PRO A 98 -6.71 5.12 6.82
C PRO A 98 -6.08 6.27 6.02
N MET A 99 -5.68 7.37 6.70
CA MET A 99 -5.28 8.65 6.08
C MET A 99 -3.79 8.77 5.73
N LYS A 100 -2.94 7.84 6.18
CA LYS A 100 -1.51 7.82 5.81
C LYS A 100 -1.29 6.88 4.65
N GLY A 101 -1.68 7.31 3.45
CA GLY A 101 -1.24 6.68 2.21
C GLY A 101 0.28 6.46 2.28
N LYS A 102 0.71 5.19 2.18
CA LYS A 102 2.08 4.76 2.46
C LYS A 102 3.11 5.56 1.63
N LYS A 103 3.65 6.63 2.20
CA LYS A 103 5.09 6.87 2.14
C LYS A 103 5.69 5.70 2.90
N TRP A 104 6.24 4.75 2.17
CA TRP A 104 7.17 3.78 2.73
C TRP A 104 8.18 4.63 3.49
N GLU A 105 8.16 4.59 4.82
CA GLU A 105 9.21 5.22 5.60
C GLU A 105 10.49 4.58 5.11
N LYS A 106 11.25 5.35 4.33
CA LYS A 106 12.54 4.90 3.83
C LYS A 106 13.38 4.81 5.09
N HIS A 107 13.78 3.60 5.44
CA HIS A 107 14.70 3.38 6.55
C HIS A 107 15.86 4.40 6.41
N PRO A 108 16.30 5.06 7.50
CA PRO A 108 17.42 5.99 7.43
C PRO A 108 18.68 5.36 6.80
N ASP A 109 18.83 4.04 6.94
CA ASP A 109 19.94 3.27 6.34
C ASP A 109 19.80 2.99 4.83
N PHE A 110 18.62 3.20 4.23
CA PHE A 110 18.47 3.00 2.79
C PHE A 110 18.92 4.23 2.00
N PRO A 111 19.86 4.10 1.04
CA PRO A 111 20.32 5.23 0.27
C PRO A 111 19.15 5.84 -0.53
N LYS A 112 19.02 7.17 -0.46
CA LYS A 112 18.05 7.89 -1.28
C LYS A 112 18.38 7.62 -2.75
N LYS A 113 17.35 7.40 -3.58
CA LYS A 113 17.52 7.26 -5.03
C LYS A 113 18.43 8.39 -5.55
N PRO A 114 19.40 8.09 -6.44
CA PRO A 114 20.24 9.12 -7.01
C PRO A 114 19.38 10.17 -7.71
N LEU A 115 19.81 11.43 -7.64
CA LEU A 115 19.11 12.52 -8.30
C LEU A 115 19.24 12.34 -9.81
N THR A 116 18.13 12.51 -10.54
CA THR A 116 18.18 12.53 -12.00
C THR A 116 18.91 13.79 -12.48
N ALA A 117 19.44 13.77 -13.70
CA ALA A 117 20.16 14.90 -14.29
C ALA A 117 19.33 16.21 -14.25
N TYR A 118 18.03 16.12 -14.52
CA TYR A 118 17.11 17.25 -14.42
C TYR A 118 17.01 17.82 -12.99
N ILE A 119 16.93 16.97 -11.97
CA ILE A 119 16.84 17.44 -10.58
C ILE A 119 18.15 18.09 -10.13
N ARG A 120 19.29 17.61 -10.64
CA ARG A 120 20.59 18.26 -10.42
C ARG A 120 20.63 19.65 -11.04
N PHE A 121 20.27 19.76 -12.32
CA PHE A 121 20.14 21.04 -13.03
C PHE A 121 19.19 22.02 -12.30
N PHE A 122 18.01 21.53 -11.90
CA PHE A 122 17.03 22.35 -11.20
C PHE A 122 17.56 22.90 -9.87
N LYS A 123 18.28 22.09 -9.09
CA LYS A 123 18.89 22.54 -7.83
C LYS A 123 19.92 23.65 -8.06
N GLU A 124 20.79 23.47 -9.05
CA GLU A 124 21.84 24.44 -9.41
C GLU A 124 21.22 25.77 -9.85
N LYS A 125 20.19 25.75 -10.71
CA LYS A 125 19.54 26.96 -11.22
C LYS A 125 18.59 27.61 -10.22
N ARG A 126 17.92 26.85 -9.37
CA ARG A 126 17.00 27.38 -8.36
C ARG A 126 17.68 28.39 -7.43
N ALA A 127 18.90 28.10 -6.97
CA ALA A 127 19.64 28.99 -6.08
C ALA A 127 19.93 30.35 -6.74
N GLN A 128 20.32 30.34 -8.02
CA GLN A 128 20.58 31.55 -8.81
C GLN A 128 19.31 32.38 -9.00
N TYR A 129 18.19 31.74 -9.34
CA TYR A 129 16.92 32.44 -9.57
C TYR A 129 16.28 32.99 -8.29
N LEU A 130 16.44 32.33 -7.13
CA LEU A 130 15.94 32.85 -5.86
C LEU A 130 16.69 34.11 -5.40
N GLN A 131 17.98 34.23 -5.74
CA GLN A 131 18.74 35.45 -5.47
C GLN A 131 18.26 36.63 -6.32
N VAL A 132 17.90 36.39 -7.58
CA VAL A 132 17.43 37.43 -8.51
C VAL A 132 15.94 37.76 -8.33
N HIS A 133 15.13 36.78 -7.92
CA HIS A 133 13.68 36.94 -7.73
C HIS A 133 13.24 36.39 -6.36
N PRO A 134 13.57 37.08 -5.25
CA PRO A 134 13.20 36.63 -3.90
C PRO A 134 11.68 36.63 -3.65
N GLU A 135 10.92 37.40 -4.42
CA GLU A 135 9.45 37.48 -4.34
C GLU A 135 8.74 36.33 -5.07
N MET A 136 9.47 35.55 -5.90
CA MET A 136 8.88 34.52 -6.74
C MET A 136 8.58 33.23 -5.95
N ASN A 137 7.32 32.81 -5.96
CA ASN A 137 6.88 31.56 -5.33
C ASN A 137 7.55 30.32 -6.00
N ASN A 138 7.93 29.33 -5.19
CA ASN A 138 8.52 28.05 -5.61
C ASN A 138 7.73 27.35 -6.74
N LEU A 139 6.40 27.48 -6.75
CA LEU A 139 5.56 26.93 -7.82
C LEU A 139 5.79 27.62 -9.17
N ALA A 140 5.93 28.95 -9.16
CA ALA A 140 6.22 29.73 -10.37
C ALA A 140 7.63 29.43 -10.88
N LEU A 141 8.60 29.36 -9.98
CA LEU A 141 9.99 29.03 -10.31
C LEU A 141 10.14 27.64 -10.94
N THR A 142 9.39 26.66 -10.45
CA THR A 142 9.37 25.31 -11.03
C THR A 142 8.81 25.30 -12.46
N LYS A 143 7.82 26.15 -12.75
CA LYS A 143 7.26 26.28 -14.11
C LYS A 143 8.25 26.91 -15.08
N VAL A 144 8.98 27.95 -14.65
CA VAL A 144 9.98 28.63 -15.48
C VAL A 144 11.15 27.69 -15.82
N LEU A 145 11.70 26.99 -14.82
CA LEU A 145 12.85 26.10 -15.01
C LEU A 145 12.52 24.78 -15.71
N ARG A 146 11.24 24.39 -15.79
CA ARG A 146 10.79 23.17 -16.49
C ARG A 146 10.67 23.35 -18.00
N VAL A 147 10.51 24.58 -18.48
CA VAL A 147 10.32 24.87 -19.91
C VAL A 147 11.68 25.21 -20.55
N PRO A 148 12.20 24.40 -21.50
CA PRO A 148 13.49 24.67 -22.16
C PRO A 148 13.54 26.05 -22.84
N ARG A 149 12.38 26.57 -23.24
CA ARG A 149 12.23 27.87 -23.92
C ARG A 149 12.40 29.09 -23.00
N GLY A 150 12.36 28.93 -21.67
CA GLY A 150 12.60 30.04 -20.73
C GLY A 150 14.08 30.33 -20.47
N ILE A 151 14.95 29.36 -20.71
CA ILE A 151 16.40 29.47 -20.44
C ILE A 151 17.10 30.37 -21.47
N TRP A 152 16.62 30.37 -22.71
CA TRP A 152 17.18 31.20 -23.79
C TRP A 152 16.76 32.68 -23.71
N ARG A 153 15.68 33.00 -22.99
CA ARG A 153 15.17 34.38 -22.89
C ARG A 153 15.85 35.22 -21.81
N CYS A 154 16.67 34.60 -20.96
CA CYS A 154 17.48 35.28 -19.95
C CYS A 154 18.99 35.29 -20.29
N PHE A 155 19.37 34.82 -21.48
CA PHE A 155 20.76 34.76 -21.96
C PHE A 155 20.98 35.53 -23.28
N GLY A 156 20.07 36.45 -23.62
CA GLY A 156 20.20 37.39 -24.74
C GLY A 156 19.92 38.80 -24.27
#